data_AF-A0A2V5X3Y6-F1
#
_entry.id   AF-A0A2V5X3Y6-F1
#
_cell.length_a   1.000
_cell.length_b   1.000
_cell.length_c   1.000
_cell.angle_alpha   90.00
_cell.angle_beta   90.00
_cell.angle_gamma   90.00
#
_symmetry.space_group_name_H-M   'P 1'
#
loop_
_entity.id
_entity.type
_entity.pdbx_description
1 polymer ?
#
loop_
_entity_poly.entity_id
_entity_poly.type
_entity_poly.pdbx_seq_one_letter_code
_entity_poly.pdbx_strand_id
1 'polypeptide(L)'
;MKTILATLFAVSNACFGDVGELSRATKFASPEQFVEAARGFHPAAKPSELSYTFAAPELGNDESTYGKTVFADGISEVTELFRTPDRCAYFVRAEPKTDYTRSYVAALFVLSRDDESAWRIRTIERFFAIGVGGWIECKVIHRPTKSKGASPVTFRITETDAGRHVLKERVYTLAAGNGPRLNPVK
;
A
#
# COMPACT_ATOMS: atom_id res chain seq x y z
N MET A 1 22.00 -11.12 -55.30
CA MET A 1 22.40 -10.86 -53.90
C MET A 1 21.34 -9.96 -53.27
N LYS A 2 20.64 -10.43 -52.24
CA LYS A 2 19.61 -9.67 -51.51
C LYS A 2 20.21 -9.24 -50.17
N THR A 3 20.40 -7.95 -49.96
CA THR A 3 20.84 -7.38 -48.69
C THR A 3 19.60 -7.08 -47.85
N ILE A 4 19.42 -7.80 -46.75
CA ILE A 4 18.33 -7.57 -45.79
C ILE A 4 18.78 -6.45 -44.86
N LEU A 5 18.08 -5.33 -44.92
CA LEU A 5 18.23 -4.18 -44.02
C LEU A 5 17.57 -4.54 -42.68
N ALA A 6 18.38 -4.77 -41.65
CA ALA A 6 17.90 -5.02 -40.30
C ALA A 6 17.52 -3.67 -39.66
N THR A 7 16.21 -3.42 -39.58
CA THR A 7 15.65 -2.29 -38.83
C THR A 7 15.83 -2.56 -37.33
N LEU A 8 16.89 -2.01 -36.73
CA LEU A 8 17.04 -1.93 -35.28
C LEU A 8 15.93 -1.03 -34.73
N PHE A 9 14.92 -1.61 -34.08
CA PHE A 9 14.05 -0.88 -33.17
C PHE A 9 14.86 -0.52 -31.93
N ALA A 10 15.21 0.76 -31.81
CA ALA A 10 15.72 1.33 -30.57
C ALA A 10 14.62 1.21 -29.51
N VAL A 11 14.77 0.26 -28.60
CA VAL A 11 13.99 0.22 -27.36
C VAL A 11 14.48 1.41 -26.55
N SER A 12 13.69 2.48 -26.54
CA SER A 12 13.91 3.62 -25.67
C SER A 12 13.94 3.12 -24.22
N ASN A 13 15.11 3.18 -23.59
CA ASN A 13 15.28 3.11 -22.14
C ASN A 13 14.43 4.23 -21.52
N ALA A 14 13.17 3.94 -21.22
CA ALA A 14 12.50 4.65 -20.16
C ALA A 14 13.27 4.28 -18.89
N CYS A 15 13.91 5.26 -18.26
CA CYS A 15 14.41 5.17 -16.89
C CYS A 15 13.21 4.91 -15.97
N PHE A 16 12.79 3.64 -15.89
CA PHE A 16 12.10 3.13 -14.73
C PHE A 16 13.12 3.22 -13.60
N GLY A 17 12.80 4.02 -12.58
CA GLY A 17 13.68 4.23 -11.44
C GLY A 17 14.17 2.91 -10.87
N ASP A 18 15.36 2.96 -10.27
CA ASP A 18 15.97 1.84 -9.55
C ASP A 18 14.88 0.98 -8.89
N VAL A 19 14.92 -0.33 -9.16
CA VAL A 19 13.94 -1.35 -8.74
C VAL A 19 13.82 -1.46 -7.20
N GLY A 20 14.46 -0.57 -6.43
CA GLY A 20 14.59 -0.64 -4.99
C GLY A 20 13.88 0.42 -4.16
N GLU A 21 13.34 1.51 -4.73
CA GLU A 21 12.77 2.58 -3.90
C GLU A 21 11.25 2.71 -4.02
N LEU A 22 10.56 2.20 -3.00
CA LEU A 22 9.14 2.45 -2.79
C LEU A 22 8.96 3.89 -2.29
N SER A 23 8.52 4.79 -3.19
CA SER A 23 8.19 6.19 -2.89
C SER A 23 6.88 6.58 -3.57
N ARG A 24 6.27 7.71 -3.17
CA ARG A 24 5.09 8.23 -3.90
C ARG A 24 5.42 8.68 -5.32
N ALA A 25 6.67 9.08 -5.58
CA ALA A 25 7.12 9.54 -6.89
C ALA A 25 7.44 8.39 -7.86
N THR A 26 7.58 7.16 -7.35
CA THR A 26 7.95 5.99 -8.14
C THR A 26 6.88 5.69 -9.19
N LYS A 27 7.32 5.54 -10.45
CA LYS A 27 6.50 5.06 -11.57
C LYS A 27 6.73 3.56 -11.72
N PHE A 28 5.65 2.79 -11.72
CA PHE A 28 5.70 1.34 -11.95
C PHE A 28 5.23 1.01 -13.36
N ALA A 29 5.90 0.09 -14.04
CA ALA A 29 5.45 -0.40 -15.35
C ALA A 29 4.18 -1.28 -15.23
N SER A 30 4.00 -1.93 -14.08
CA SER A 30 2.85 -2.80 -13.80
C SER A 30 2.49 -2.80 -12.30
N PRO A 31 1.29 -3.26 -11.93
CA PRO A 31 0.94 -3.51 -10.53
C PRO A 31 1.86 -4.54 -9.86
N GLU A 32 2.38 -5.53 -10.60
CA GLU A 32 3.33 -6.52 -10.11
C GLU A 32 4.63 -5.88 -9.61
N GLN A 33 5.16 -4.89 -10.35
CA GLN A 33 6.36 -4.17 -9.91
C GLN A 33 6.14 -3.41 -8.59
N PHE A 34 4.94 -2.89 -8.37
CA PHE A 34 4.59 -2.33 -7.06
C PHE A 34 4.60 -3.40 -5.97
N VAL A 35 4.05 -4.59 -6.24
CA VAL A 35 4.05 -5.70 -5.27
C VAL A 35 5.48 -6.14 -4.94
N GLU A 36 6.36 -6.24 -5.93
CA GLU A 36 7.78 -6.54 -5.75
C GLU A 36 8.49 -5.47 -4.92
N ALA A 37 8.31 -4.19 -5.27
CA ALA A 37 8.87 -3.07 -4.51
C ALA A 37 8.36 -3.03 -3.05
N ALA A 38 7.07 -3.29 -2.84
CA ALA A 38 6.48 -3.36 -1.50
C ALA A 38 7.07 -4.52 -0.69
N ARG A 39 7.21 -5.71 -1.27
CA ARG A 39 7.80 -6.87 -0.58
C ARG A 39 9.28 -6.67 -0.27
N GLY A 40 10.02 -5.99 -1.15
CA GLY A 40 11.42 -5.64 -0.94
C GLY A 40 11.65 -4.42 -0.05
N PHE A 41 10.59 -3.80 0.48
CA PHE A 41 10.72 -2.59 1.29
C PHE A 41 11.13 -2.92 2.73
N HIS A 42 12.20 -2.26 3.18
CA HIS A 42 12.79 -2.42 4.52
C HIS A 42 12.82 -1.07 5.26
N PRO A 43 11.70 -0.63 5.85
CA PRO A 43 11.55 0.71 6.43
C PRO A 43 12.64 1.11 7.44
N ALA A 44 13.06 0.18 8.29
CA ALA A 44 14.09 0.41 9.31
C ALA A 44 15.52 0.46 8.74
N ALA A 45 15.83 -0.37 7.73
CA ALA A 45 17.18 -0.47 7.18
C ALA A 45 17.50 0.64 6.17
N LYS A 46 16.49 1.07 5.40
CA LYS A 46 16.60 2.14 4.40
C LYS A 46 15.41 3.10 4.54
N PRO A 47 15.47 4.03 5.51
CA PRO A 47 14.38 5.00 5.70
C PRO A 47 14.13 5.86 4.45
N SER A 48 12.87 5.92 4.02
CA SER A 48 12.39 6.76 2.92
C SER A 48 11.14 7.55 3.34
N GLU A 49 10.59 8.36 2.42
CA GLU A 49 9.32 9.07 2.60
C GLU A 49 8.21 8.14 3.12
N LEU A 50 8.15 6.90 2.64
CA LEU A 50 7.11 5.95 2.99
C LEU A 50 7.41 5.13 4.24
N SER A 51 8.61 5.20 4.82
CA SER A 51 8.96 4.41 6.01
C SER A 51 8.06 4.72 7.21
N TYR A 52 7.66 5.99 7.39
CA TYR A 52 6.73 6.39 8.46
C TYR A 52 5.34 5.76 8.33
N THR A 53 4.97 5.32 7.13
CA THR A 53 3.73 4.56 6.92
C THR A 53 3.74 3.27 7.73
N PHE A 54 4.92 2.66 7.86
CA PHE A 54 5.16 1.38 8.52
C PHE A 54 5.95 1.52 9.81
N ALA A 55 5.72 2.62 10.54
CA ALA A 55 6.29 2.85 11.86
C ALA A 55 5.21 2.91 12.92
N ALA A 56 5.56 2.62 14.17
CA ALA A 56 4.72 2.77 15.35
C ALA A 56 5.52 3.42 16.49
N PRO A 57 4.90 4.20 17.38
CA PRO A 57 5.55 4.65 18.58
C PRO A 57 5.71 3.50 19.59
N GLU A 58 6.83 3.47 20.31
CA GLU A 58 6.95 2.66 21.52
C GLU A 58 6.13 3.31 22.64
N LEU A 59 5.22 2.57 23.27
CA LEU A 59 4.31 3.08 24.30
C LEU A 59 4.41 2.31 25.62
N GLY A 60 5.56 1.67 25.86
CA GLY A 60 5.87 0.98 27.11
C GLY A 60 6.09 1.90 28.31
N ASN A 61 6.38 1.30 29.46
CA ASN A 61 6.64 2.02 30.72
C ASN A 61 8.09 2.49 30.88
N ASP A 62 8.98 2.14 29.94
CA ASP A 62 10.36 2.61 29.93
C ASP A 62 10.44 4.02 29.36
N GLU A 63 10.67 5.01 30.23
CA GLU A 63 10.79 6.42 29.86
C GLU A 63 11.89 6.69 28.83
N SER A 64 12.94 5.85 28.79
CA SER A 64 14.05 6.04 27.86
C SER A 64 13.70 5.69 26.42
N THR A 65 12.63 4.91 26.20
CA THR A 65 12.17 4.46 24.89
C THR A 65 10.76 4.94 24.54
N TYR A 66 9.99 5.39 25.53
CA TYR A 66 8.64 5.91 25.33
C TYR A 66 8.59 7.01 24.25
N GLY A 67 7.63 6.88 23.35
CA GLY A 67 7.38 7.80 22.23
C GLY A 67 8.37 7.66 21.06
N LYS A 68 9.43 6.83 21.18
CA LYS A 68 10.36 6.62 20.06
C LYS A 68 9.64 5.98 18.89
N THR A 69 9.91 6.48 17.68
CA THR A 69 9.39 5.90 16.45
C THR A 69 10.16 4.62 16.13
N VAL A 70 9.47 3.49 16.10
CA VAL A 70 9.98 2.19 15.72
C VAL A 70 9.48 1.87 14.32
N PHE A 71 10.40 1.69 13.37
CA PHE A 71 10.09 1.27 12.01
C PHE A 71 9.99 -0.25 11.92
N ALA A 72 9.14 -0.77 11.04
CA ALA A 72 9.17 -2.19 10.72
C ALA A 72 10.44 -2.58 9.96
N ASP A 73 10.96 -3.78 10.26
CA ASP A 73 12.14 -4.32 9.57
C ASP A 73 11.83 -4.66 8.09
N GLY A 74 10.58 -4.95 7.79
CA GLY A 74 10.10 -5.26 6.45
C GLY A 74 8.59 -5.40 6.40
N ILE A 75 8.08 -5.63 5.21
CA ILE A 75 6.66 -5.88 4.96
C ILE A 75 6.34 -7.35 5.22
N SER A 76 5.33 -7.61 6.05
CA SER A 76 4.89 -8.96 6.39
C SER A 76 3.91 -9.53 5.36
N GLU A 77 3.04 -8.69 4.78
CA GLU A 77 2.07 -9.14 3.78
C GLU A 77 1.70 -8.03 2.78
N VAL A 78 1.44 -8.44 1.53
CA VAL A 78 0.85 -7.61 0.47
C VAL A 78 -0.36 -8.36 -0.07
N THR A 79 -1.57 -7.86 0.20
CA THR A 79 -2.83 -8.45 -0.24
C THR A 79 -3.44 -7.62 -1.38
N GLU A 80 -3.68 -8.22 -2.54
CA GLU A 80 -4.48 -7.56 -3.59
C GLU A 80 -5.96 -7.54 -3.19
N LEU A 81 -6.56 -6.35 -3.15
CA LEU A 81 -7.97 -6.19 -2.81
C LEU A 81 -8.83 -6.21 -4.08
N PHE A 82 -8.43 -5.46 -5.09
CA PHE A 82 -9.07 -5.44 -6.40
C PHE A 82 -8.11 -4.95 -7.48
N ARG A 83 -8.47 -5.27 -8.73
CA ARG A 83 -7.77 -4.81 -9.93
C ARG A 83 -8.75 -4.60 -11.09
N THR A 84 -8.59 -3.48 -11.78
CA THR A 84 -9.18 -3.14 -13.07
C THR A 84 -8.05 -2.80 -14.07
N PRO A 85 -8.33 -2.59 -15.36
CA PRO A 85 -7.29 -2.22 -16.34
C PRO A 85 -6.55 -0.90 -16.04
N ASP A 86 -7.18 -0.01 -15.25
CA ASP A 86 -6.72 1.35 -14.98
C ASP A 86 -6.44 1.64 -13.49
N ARG A 87 -6.87 0.76 -12.58
CA ARG A 87 -6.78 0.97 -11.12
C ARG A 87 -6.58 -0.34 -10.37
N CYS A 88 -5.91 -0.26 -9.24
CA CYS A 88 -5.84 -1.38 -8.30
C CYS A 88 -5.69 -0.86 -6.88
N ALA A 89 -5.99 -1.71 -5.90
CA ALA A 89 -5.64 -1.44 -4.52
C ALA A 89 -5.03 -2.65 -3.83
N TYR A 90 -4.04 -2.34 -3.00
CA TYR A 90 -3.30 -3.30 -2.20
C TYR A 90 -3.37 -2.91 -0.73
N PHE A 91 -3.55 -3.91 0.11
CA PHE A 91 -3.41 -3.77 1.55
C PHE A 91 -2.06 -4.33 1.97
N VAL A 92 -1.20 -3.46 2.49
CA VAL A 92 0.18 -3.79 2.84
C VAL A 92 0.32 -3.74 4.35
N ARG A 93 0.88 -4.78 4.96
CA ARG A 93 1.02 -4.93 6.41
C ARG A 93 2.46 -5.07 6.83
N ALA A 94 2.76 -4.57 8.02
CA ALA A 94 4.05 -4.71 8.66
C ALA A 94 3.90 -4.74 10.18
N GLU A 95 4.95 -5.22 10.86
CA GLU A 95 4.97 -5.38 12.31
C GLU A 95 6.24 -4.70 12.87
N PRO A 96 6.14 -3.42 13.28
CA PRO A 96 7.19 -2.76 14.03
C PRO A 96 7.42 -3.48 15.35
N LYS A 97 8.68 -3.77 15.67
CA LYS A 97 9.08 -4.46 16.90
C LYS A 97 9.04 -3.50 18.09
N THR A 98 7.83 -3.10 18.48
CA THR A 98 7.60 -2.40 19.74
C THR A 98 7.51 -3.44 20.86
N ASP A 99 8.45 -3.38 21.79
CA ASP A 99 8.68 -4.43 22.79
C ASP A 99 7.47 -4.60 23.72
N TYR A 100 6.81 -3.49 24.05
CA TYR A 100 5.69 -3.49 24.99
C TYR A 100 4.33 -3.64 24.31
N THR A 101 4.13 -2.96 23.18
CA THR A 101 2.79 -2.89 22.57
C THR A 101 2.53 -3.93 21.50
N ARG A 102 3.57 -4.55 20.91
CA ARG A 102 3.43 -5.45 19.75
C ARG A 102 2.55 -4.84 18.67
N SER A 103 3.04 -3.75 18.10
CA SER A 103 2.32 -2.92 17.14
C SER A 103 2.10 -3.61 15.80
N TYR A 104 0.93 -3.35 15.22
CA TYR A 104 0.57 -3.73 13.86
C TYR A 104 0.27 -2.46 13.07
N VAL A 105 0.88 -2.33 11.90
CA VAL A 105 0.61 -1.23 10.98
C VAL A 105 0.17 -1.79 9.65
N ALA A 106 -0.78 -1.11 9.03
CA ALA A 106 -1.22 -1.45 7.70
C ALA A 106 -1.43 -0.19 6.87
N ALA A 107 -1.35 -0.32 5.55
CA ALA A 107 -1.64 0.75 4.65
C ALA A 107 -2.41 0.26 3.43
N LEU A 108 -3.47 1.00 3.09
CA LEU A 108 -4.21 0.84 1.85
C LEU A 108 -3.57 1.73 0.79
N PHE A 109 -2.95 1.11 -0.20
CA PHE A 109 -2.42 1.77 -1.39
C PHE A 109 -3.45 1.69 -2.50
N VAL A 110 -3.77 2.83 -3.12
CA VAL A 110 -4.53 2.87 -4.38
C VAL A 110 -3.61 3.39 -5.47
N LEU A 111 -3.49 2.59 -6.52
CA LEU A 111 -2.72 2.93 -7.71
C LEU A 111 -3.67 3.19 -8.88
N SER A 112 -3.28 4.13 -9.73
CA SER A 112 -3.95 4.33 -11.02
C SER A 112 -2.91 4.40 -12.13
N ARG A 113 -3.29 3.94 -13.31
CA ARG A 113 -2.55 4.17 -14.54
C ARG A 113 -2.67 5.64 -14.92
N ASP A 114 -1.58 6.25 -15.36
CA ASP A 114 -1.53 7.60 -15.91
C ASP A 114 -1.60 7.60 -17.44
N ASP A 115 -1.60 8.80 -18.03
CA ASP A 115 -1.67 9.00 -19.49
C ASP A 115 -0.42 8.48 -20.22
N GLU A 116 0.71 8.36 -19.51
CA GLU A 116 1.97 7.76 -20.00
C GLU A 116 1.98 6.24 -19.83
N SER A 117 0.84 5.62 -19.53
CA SER A 117 0.71 4.18 -19.28
C SER A 117 1.46 3.65 -18.05
N ALA A 118 2.00 4.51 -17.18
CA ALA A 118 2.67 4.13 -15.95
C ALA A 118 1.69 4.07 -14.77
N TRP A 119 1.93 3.14 -13.85
CA TRP A 119 1.18 3.01 -12.60
C TRP A 119 1.81 3.91 -11.53
N ARG A 120 0.99 4.69 -10.84
CA ARG A 120 1.44 5.58 -9.76
C ARG A 120 0.59 5.39 -8.51
N ILE A 121 1.21 5.52 -7.35
CA ILE A 121 0.50 5.63 -6.08
C ILE A 121 -0.24 6.96 -6.08
N ARG A 122 -1.55 6.90 -5.84
CA ARG A 122 -2.40 8.10 -5.75
C ARG A 122 -2.88 8.36 -4.35
N THR A 123 -3.10 7.29 -3.59
CA THR A 123 -3.64 7.37 -2.24
C THR A 123 -2.97 6.34 -1.36
N ILE A 124 -2.66 6.77 -0.14
CA ILE A 124 -2.14 5.95 0.93
C ILE A 124 -2.98 6.30 2.16
N GLU A 125 -3.65 5.30 2.74
CA GLU A 125 -4.32 5.44 4.03
C GLU A 125 -3.67 4.50 5.03
N ARG A 126 -3.21 5.05 6.16
CA ARG A 126 -2.51 4.30 7.20
C ARG A 126 -3.46 3.87 8.32
N PHE A 127 -3.23 2.68 8.84
CA PHE A 127 -3.93 2.07 9.95
C PHE A 127 -2.93 1.57 10.99
N PHE A 128 -3.33 1.59 12.26
CA PHE A 128 -2.47 1.25 13.39
C PHE A 128 -3.27 0.57 14.49
N ALA A 129 -2.79 -0.57 14.95
CA ALA A 129 -3.34 -1.33 16.06
C ALA A 129 -2.22 -1.73 17.03
N ILE A 130 -2.57 -1.92 18.29
CA ILE A 130 -1.67 -2.33 19.37
C ILE A 130 -2.23 -3.56 20.09
N GLY A 131 -1.34 -4.31 20.72
CA GLY A 131 -1.66 -5.43 21.60
C GLY A 131 -1.42 -6.79 20.95
N VAL A 132 -1.07 -7.77 21.79
CA VAL A 132 -0.85 -9.17 21.37
C VAL A 132 -2.14 -9.76 20.79
N GLY A 133 -2.21 -9.95 19.48
CA GLY A 133 -3.44 -10.43 18.81
C GLY A 133 -4.33 -9.34 18.23
N GLY A 134 -3.93 -8.06 18.38
CA GLY A 134 -4.46 -6.95 17.60
C GLY A 134 -4.21 -7.18 16.11
N TRP A 135 -5.17 -6.80 15.29
CA TRP A 135 -5.13 -7.06 13.86
C TRP A 135 -5.84 -5.97 13.08
N ILE A 136 -5.39 -5.76 11.85
CA ILE A 136 -6.04 -4.85 10.91
C ILE A 136 -6.39 -5.67 9.68
N GLU A 137 -7.68 -5.77 9.39
CA GLU A 137 -8.19 -6.46 8.22
C GLU A 137 -8.78 -5.45 7.23
N CYS A 138 -8.58 -5.71 5.94
CA CYS A 138 -9.27 -5.00 4.87
C CYS A 138 -10.01 -5.99 3.98
N LYS A 139 -11.33 -5.81 3.85
CA LYS A 139 -12.20 -6.63 2.98
C LYS A 139 -12.89 -5.77 1.94
N VAL A 140 -12.93 -6.24 0.69
CA VAL A 140 -13.80 -5.63 -0.32
C VAL A 140 -15.23 -6.09 -0.08
N ILE A 141 -16.12 -5.14 0.21
CA ILE A 141 -17.54 -5.41 0.47
C ILE A 141 -18.45 -5.02 -0.71
N HIS A 142 -17.95 -4.20 -1.63
CA HIS A 142 -18.61 -3.94 -2.92
C HIS A 142 -17.56 -3.90 -4.03
N ARG A 143 -17.70 -4.77 -5.03
CA ARG A 143 -16.81 -4.82 -6.20
C ARG A 143 -17.39 -3.97 -7.34
N PRO A 144 -16.54 -3.34 -8.15
CA PRO A 144 -17.01 -2.61 -9.32
C PRO A 144 -17.66 -3.60 -10.30
N THR A 145 -18.88 -3.29 -10.77
CA THR A 145 -19.52 -4.06 -11.84
C THR A 145 -18.85 -3.74 -13.18
N LYS A 146 -18.72 -4.75 -14.06
CA LYS A 146 -18.07 -4.60 -15.39
C LYS A 146 -18.83 -3.69 -16.38
N SER A 147 -19.93 -3.06 -15.98
CA SER A 147 -20.79 -2.24 -16.85
C SER A 147 -20.27 -0.81 -16.94
N LYS A 148 -20.38 -0.20 -18.12
CA LYS A 148 -20.05 1.23 -18.37
C LYS A 148 -20.74 2.11 -17.32
N GLY A 149 -19.92 2.78 -16.50
CA GLY A 149 -20.34 3.47 -15.27
C GLY A 149 -19.60 2.83 -14.10
N ALA A 150 -18.43 3.36 -13.75
CA ALA A 150 -17.55 2.78 -12.74
C ALA A 150 -18.24 2.75 -11.38
N SER A 151 -18.92 1.65 -11.04
CA SER A 151 -19.43 1.43 -9.69
C SER A 151 -18.27 1.56 -8.70
N PRO A 152 -18.44 2.32 -7.62
CA PRO A 152 -17.34 2.58 -6.70
C PRO A 152 -16.91 1.29 -6.00
N VAL A 153 -15.62 1.13 -5.71
CA VAL A 153 -15.15 0.00 -4.90
C VAL A 153 -15.29 0.38 -3.43
N THR A 154 -15.90 -0.48 -2.63
CA THR A 154 -16.06 -0.23 -1.19
C THR A 154 -15.26 -1.25 -0.38
N PHE A 155 -14.45 -0.74 0.54
CA PHE A 155 -13.64 -1.49 1.49
C PHE A 155 -14.20 -1.34 2.89
N ARG A 156 -14.16 -2.42 3.66
CA ARG A 156 -14.33 -2.39 5.11
C ARG A 156 -12.97 -2.64 5.74
N ILE A 157 -12.56 -1.73 6.62
CA ILE A 157 -11.39 -1.88 7.48
C ILE A 157 -11.88 -2.20 8.88
N THR A 158 -11.36 -3.27 9.46
CA THR A 158 -11.64 -3.67 10.83
C THR A 158 -10.34 -3.67 11.62
N GLU A 159 -10.29 -2.86 12.67
CA GLU A 159 -9.18 -2.79 13.63
C GLU A 159 -9.60 -3.49 14.91
N THR A 160 -8.80 -4.44 15.38
CA THR A 160 -9.07 -5.22 16.59
C THR A 160 -8.00 -5.02 17.66
N ASP A 161 -8.37 -5.23 18.92
CA ASP A 161 -7.42 -5.29 20.04
C ASP A 161 -6.84 -6.71 20.22
N ALA A 162 -6.03 -6.86 21.28
CA ALA A 162 -5.44 -8.13 21.71
C ALA A 162 -6.45 -9.27 21.96
N GLY A 163 -7.69 -8.95 22.31
CA GLY A 163 -8.79 -9.90 22.49
C GLY A 163 -9.60 -10.17 21.23
N ARG A 164 -9.20 -9.59 20.09
CA ARG A 164 -9.96 -9.56 18.83
C ARG A 164 -11.33 -8.87 18.94
N HIS A 165 -11.53 -8.03 19.94
CA HIS A 165 -12.68 -7.15 19.98
C HIS A 165 -12.53 -6.12 18.87
N VAL A 166 -13.62 -5.85 18.15
CA VAL A 166 -13.62 -4.78 17.14
C VAL A 166 -13.52 -3.45 17.87
N LEU A 167 -12.39 -2.77 17.71
CA LEU A 167 -12.16 -1.43 18.24
C LEU A 167 -12.79 -0.39 17.33
N LYS A 168 -12.62 -0.57 16.02
CA LYS A 168 -13.08 0.37 15.02
C LYS A 168 -13.40 -0.36 13.72
N GLU A 169 -14.51 0.01 13.13
CA GLU A 169 -14.84 -0.33 11.75
C GLU A 169 -14.92 0.95 10.93
N ARG A 170 -14.29 0.95 9.76
CA ARG A 170 -14.33 2.05 8.80
C ARG A 170 -14.69 1.52 7.44
N VAL A 171 -15.69 2.13 6.80
CA VAL A 171 -16.04 1.83 5.42
C VAL A 171 -15.49 2.92 4.53
N TYR A 172 -14.73 2.56 3.52
CA TYR A 172 -14.18 3.49 2.54
C TYR A 172 -14.74 3.20 1.17
N THR A 173 -15.20 4.25 0.50
CA THR A 173 -15.64 4.16 -0.90
C THR A 173 -14.64 4.89 -1.79
N LEU A 174 -14.16 4.19 -2.81
CA LEU A 174 -13.35 4.77 -3.86
C LEU A 174 -14.26 5.53 -4.83
N ALA A 175 -14.18 6.86 -4.82
CA ALA A 175 -15.04 7.69 -5.66
C ALA A 175 -14.91 7.35 -7.16
N ALA A 176 -16.06 7.25 -7.83
CA ALA A 176 -16.16 7.13 -9.27
C ALA A 176 -15.98 8.51 -9.91
N GLY A 177 -14.91 8.70 -10.69
CA GLY A 177 -14.56 10.00 -11.28
C GLY A 177 -13.90 10.98 -10.30
N ASN A 178 -12.94 11.78 -10.81
CA ASN A 178 -12.15 12.81 -10.10
C ASN A 178 -11.10 12.33 -9.07
N GLY A 179 -10.45 11.20 -9.37
CA GLY A 179 -9.29 10.70 -8.63
C GLY A 179 -9.64 9.77 -7.47
N PRO A 180 -8.70 8.93 -7.02
CA PRO A 180 -8.97 7.91 -6.01
C PRO A 180 -9.03 8.50 -4.59
N ARG A 181 -10.08 9.25 -4.28
CA ARG A 181 -10.30 9.70 -2.89
C ARG A 181 -11.01 8.60 -2.12
N LEU A 182 -10.43 8.24 -0.98
CA LEU A 182 -11.05 7.37 0.02
C LEU A 182 -11.94 8.26 0.89
N ASN A 183 -13.26 8.06 0.80
CA ASN A 183 -14.19 8.76 1.68
C ASN A 183 -14.67 7.80 2.76
N PRO A 184 -14.47 8.11 4.05
CA PRO A 184 -15.10 7.34 5.12
C PRO A 184 -16.63 7.52 5.01
N VAL A 185 -17.35 6.41 4.96
CA VAL A 185 -18.81 6.38 5.05
C VAL A 185 -19.15 6.36 6.54
N LYS A 186 -19.93 7.36 6.98
CA LYS A 186 -20.44 7.45 8.35
C LYS A 186 -21.55 6.43 8.58
#